data_AF-A0A962CKC9-F1
#
_entry.id   AF-A0A962CKC9-F1
#
_cell.length_a   1.000
_cell.length_b   1.000
_cell.length_c   1.000
_cell.angle_alpha   90.00
_cell.angle_beta   90.00
_cell.angle_gamma   90.00
#
_symmetry.space_group_name_H-M   'P 1'
#
loop_
_entity.id
_entity.type
_entity.pdbx_description
1 polymer ?
#
loop_
_entity_poly.entity_id
_entity_poly.type
_entity_poly.pdbx_seq_one_letter_code
_entity_poly.pdbx_strand_id
1 'polypeptide(L)'
;VLHQLLVGRWPLAWLDAGFVVVQAIASFLFGFYFLVQALRQSAHPPAPVSLPGASDDKYGPHRLSDAELHENAARIEAYLAQSGAHLQGAIAIGDLADRLPITARDISQTLNRHFGLSFFDFINRHRCEHARRLLAEQPAMTVTEIQTRSGFSSKSSFYTAFRKCTGMTPLAYRQAHESSTQRSGSVP
;
A
#
# COMPACT_ATOMS: atom_id res chain seq x y z
N VAL A 1 -39.85 0.19 -70.60
CA VAL A 1 -38.45 0.40 -71.05
C VAL A 1 -37.71 1.17 -69.96
N LEU A 2 -36.82 0.46 -69.26
CA LEU A 2 -35.76 0.89 -68.34
C LEU A 2 -36.01 1.96 -67.25
N HIS A 3 -36.56 1.57 -66.08
CA HIS A 3 -36.14 2.18 -64.80
C HIS A 3 -36.34 1.29 -63.54
N GLN A 4 -36.58 -0.03 -63.69
CA GLN A 4 -36.85 -0.96 -62.58
C GLN A 4 -35.70 -1.96 -62.35
N LEU A 5 -34.45 -1.50 -62.40
CA LEU A 5 -33.27 -2.31 -62.12
C LEU A 5 -32.27 -1.50 -61.30
N LEU A 6 -32.44 -1.43 -59.96
CA LEU A 6 -31.36 -1.07 -59.03
C LEU A 6 -31.76 -1.24 -57.55
N VAL A 7 -32.36 -2.37 -57.19
CA VAL A 7 -32.29 -2.83 -55.79
C VAL A 7 -31.81 -4.28 -55.82
N GLY A 8 -30.51 -4.40 -56.10
CA GLY A 8 -29.78 -5.65 -55.96
C GLY A 8 -29.94 -6.17 -54.54
N ARG A 9 -30.62 -7.31 -54.42
CA ARG A 9 -30.77 -8.08 -53.20
C ARG A 9 -29.44 -8.75 -52.91
N TRP A 10 -28.59 -8.10 -52.12
CA TRP A 10 -27.30 -8.68 -51.70
C TRP A 10 -27.54 -9.93 -50.85
N PRO A 11 -26.82 -11.04 -51.08
CA PRO A 11 -26.95 -12.25 -50.28
C PRO A 11 -26.15 -12.10 -48.98
N LEU A 12 -26.83 -11.98 -47.84
CA LEU A 12 -26.23 -11.88 -46.50
C LEU A 12 -25.53 -13.17 -46.00
N ALA A 13 -25.46 -14.25 -46.78
CA ALA A 13 -25.06 -15.57 -46.29
C ALA A 13 -23.55 -15.83 -46.16
N TRP A 14 -22.69 -14.83 -46.44
CA TRP A 14 -21.23 -14.93 -46.26
C TRP A 14 -20.70 -14.15 -45.05
N LEU A 15 -21.57 -13.53 -44.25
CA LEU A 15 -21.20 -12.70 -43.10
C LEU A 15 -21.18 -13.43 -41.74
N ASP A 16 -21.45 -14.75 -41.68
CA ASP A 16 -21.87 -15.34 -40.39
C ASP A 16 -20.77 -16.03 -39.57
N ALA A 17 -19.65 -16.48 -40.15
CA ALA A 17 -18.62 -17.20 -39.37
C ALA A 17 -17.31 -16.42 -39.24
N GLY A 18 -16.69 -16.04 -40.37
CA GLY A 18 -15.39 -15.36 -40.35
C GLY A 18 -15.46 -13.98 -39.70
N PHE A 19 -16.54 -13.23 -39.95
CA PHE A 19 -16.73 -11.91 -39.35
C PHE A 19 -16.99 -11.99 -37.85
N VAL A 20 -17.77 -12.98 -37.39
CA VAL A 20 -18.03 -13.21 -35.96
C VAL A 20 -16.74 -13.59 -35.23
N VAL A 21 -15.89 -14.43 -35.84
CA VAL A 21 -14.58 -14.81 -35.27
C VAL A 21 -13.66 -13.59 -35.15
N VAL A 22 -13.58 -12.76 -36.19
CA VAL A 22 -12.75 -11.54 -36.16
C VAL A 22 -13.26 -10.54 -35.12
N GLN A 23 -14.57 -10.35 -35.00
CA GLN A 23 -15.18 -9.47 -34.00
C GLN A 23 -15.00 -9.99 -32.57
N ALA A 24 -15.07 -11.30 -32.37
CA ALA A 24 -14.81 -11.93 -31.08
C ALA A 24 -13.35 -11.74 -30.64
N ILE A 25 -12.40 -11.95 -31.56
CA ILE A 25 -10.97 -11.70 -31.30
C ILE A 25 -10.74 -10.21 -31.00
N ALA A 26 -11.30 -9.31 -31.78
CA ALA A 26 -11.16 -7.86 -31.56
C ALA A 26 -11.72 -7.43 -30.19
N SER A 27 -12.90 -7.94 -29.81
CA SER A 27 -13.52 -7.66 -28.51
C SER A 27 -12.71 -8.23 -27.34
N PHE A 28 -12.16 -9.43 -27.51
CA PHE A 28 -11.28 -10.04 -26.52
C PHE A 28 -9.98 -9.26 -26.35
N LEU A 29 -9.34 -8.85 -27.45
CA LEU A 29 -8.14 -8.02 -27.42
C LEU A 29 -8.42 -6.63 -26.82
N PHE A 30 -9.57 -6.03 -27.10
CA PHE A 30 -10.00 -4.76 -26.52
C PHE A 30 -10.24 -4.89 -25.02
N GLY A 31 -10.96 -5.93 -24.58
CA GLY A 31 -11.18 -6.22 -23.17
C GLY A 31 -9.87 -6.55 -22.44
N PHE A 32 -8.97 -7.31 -23.07
CA PHE A 32 -7.64 -7.60 -22.54
C PHE A 32 -6.77 -6.34 -22.46
N TYR A 33 -6.80 -5.48 -23.47
CA TYR A 33 -6.13 -4.19 -23.46
C TYR A 33 -6.66 -3.29 -22.32
N PHE A 34 -7.98 -3.19 -22.16
CA PHE A 34 -8.61 -2.46 -21.06
C PHE A 34 -8.29 -3.08 -19.69
N LEU A 35 -8.22 -4.41 -19.59
CA LEU A 35 -7.82 -5.11 -18.37
C LEU A 35 -6.36 -4.82 -18.03
N VAL A 36 -5.44 -4.92 -18.99
CA VAL A 36 -4.02 -4.57 -18.81
C VAL A 36 -3.88 -3.09 -18.43
N GLN A 37 -4.67 -2.20 -19.04
CA GLN A 37 -4.67 -0.77 -18.72
C GLN A 37 -5.26 -0.50 -17.32
N ALA A 38 -6.32 -1.21 -16.91
CA ALA A 38 -6.88 -1.13 -15.56
C ALA A 38 -5.91 -1.68 -14.50
N LEU A 39 -5.16 -2.73 -14.82
CA LEU A 39 -4.09 -3.26 -13.97
C LEU A 39 -2.90 -2.28 -13.88
N ARG A 40 -2.56 -1.56 -14.97
CA ARG A 40 -1.57 -0.47 -14.94
C ARG A 40 -2.04 0.74 -14.13
N GLN A 41 -3.33 1.07 -14.18
CA GLN A 41 -3.93 2.12 -13.33
C GLN A 41 -3.96 1.71 -11.85
N SER A 42 -4.13 0.42 -11.58
CA SER A 42 -4.02 -0.15 -10.22
C SER A 42 -2.58 -0.17 -9.69
N ALA A 43 -1.59 -0.02 -10.59
CA ALA A 43 -0.18 0.18 -10.26
C ALA A 43 0.23 1.65 -10.18
N HIS A 44 -0.70 2.60 -10.36
CA HIS A 44 -0.46 3.96 -9.93
C HIS A 44 -0.30 3.90 -8.40
N PRO A 45 0.85 4.33 -7.83
CA PRO A 45 0.95 4.49 -6.39
C PRO A 45 -0.25 5.33 -5.96
N PRO A 46 -0.98 4.97 -4.90
CA PRO A 46 -2.17 5.73 -4.49
C PRO A 46 -1.75 7.19 -4.44
N ALA A 47 -2.46 8.05 -5.18
CA ALA A 47 -2.29 9.48 -5.06
C ALA A 47 -2.23 9.81 -3.56
N PRO A 48 -1.27 10.63 -3.08
CA PRO A 48 -1.10 10.87 -1.66
C PRO A 48 -2.48 11.18 -1.09
N VAL A 49 -2.95 10.29 -0.23
CA VAL A 49 -4.30 10.36 0.34
C VAL A 49 -4.36 11.71 1.03
N SER A 50 -4.98 12.68 0.37
CA SER A 50 -5.23 13.98 0.96
C SER A 50 -6.32 13.73 1.98
N LEU A 51 -5.88 13.44 3.21
CA LEU A 51 -6.76 13.23 4.35
C LEU A 51 -7.71 14.44 4.40
N PRO A 52 -9.04 14.25 4.39
CA PRO A 52 -9.98 15.34 4.62
C PRO A 52 -9.67 15.93 6.01
N GLY A 53 -9.02 17.10 6.03
CA GLY A 53 -8.44 17.71 7.24
C GLY A 53 -6.94 18.06 7.17
N ALA A 54 -6.25 17.74 6.06
CA ALA A 54 -4.93 18.26 5.74
C ALA A 54 -4.99 19.63 5.03
N SER A 55 -5.91 20.51 5.43
CA SER A 55 -5.84 21.90 4.98
C SER A 55 -4.63 22.55 5.66
N ASP A 56 -3.85 23.30 4.87
CA ASP A 56 -2.66 24.01 5.33
C ASP A 56 -2.93 24.93 6.55
N ASP A 57 -4.19 25.30 6.78
CA ASP A 57 -4.64 26.17 7.87
C ASP A 57 -4.46 25.55 9.27
N LYS A 58 -4.42 24.22 9.41
CA LYS A 58 -4.35 23.52 10.71
C LYS A 58 -3.14 23.94 11.56
N TYR A 59 -2.05 24.35 10.92
CA TYR A 59 -0.81 24.71 11.60
C TYR A 59 -0.61 26.23 11.73
N GLY A 60 -1.52 27.03 11.18
CA GLY A 60 -1.52 28.49 11.30
C GLY A 60 -0.16 29.12 10.93
N PRO A 61 0.24 30.20 11.61
CA PRO A 61 1.47 30.94 11.27
C PRO A 61 2.77 30.15 11.53
N HIS A 62 2.71 29.12 12.38
CA HIS A 62 3.87 28.26 12.67
C HIS A 62 3.88 27.08 11.70
N ARG A 63 4.18 27.38 10.44
CA ARG A 63 4.22 26.40 9.36
C ARG A 63 5.66 26.13 8.92
N LEU A 64 6.09 24.89 9.08
CA LEU A 64 7.38 24.43 8.59
C LEU A 64 7.47 24.55 7.07
N SER A 65 8.59 25.06 6.57
CA SER A 65 8.98 25.01 5.17
C SER A 65 9.20 23.55 4.72
N ASP A 66 9.19 23.31 3.42
CA ASP A 66 9.38 21.96 2.89
C ASP A 66 10.79 21.41 3.21
N ALA A 67 11.79 22.29 3.32
CA ALA A 67 13.13 21.93 3.77
C ALA A 67 13.15 21.48 5.24
N GLU A 68 12.50 22.21 6.15
CA GLU A 68 12.38 21.83 7.56
C GLU A 68 11.58 20.54 7.74
N LEU A 69 10.50 20.35 6.96
CA LEU A 69 9.74 19.09 6.95
C LEU A 69 10.64 17.91 6.55
N HIS A 70 11.43 18.07 5.49
CA HIS A 70 12.33 17.01 5.02
C HIS A 70 13.44 16.71 6.04
N GLU A 71 14.04 17.74 6.63
CA GLU A 71 15.07 17.58 7.66
C GLU A 71 14.51 16.89 8.92
N ASN A 72 13.35 17.33 9.40
CA ASN A 72 12.69 16.73 10.56
C ASN A 72 12.30 15.27 10.27
N ALA A 73 11.80 14.98 9.06
CA ALA A 73 11.48 13.62 8.65
C ALA A 73 12.71 12.69 8.73
N ALA A 74 13.85 13.13 8.17
CA ALA A 74 15.09 12.39 8.22
C ALA A 74 15.57 12.15 9.66
N ARG A 75 15.49 13.17 10.54
CA ARG A 75 15.85 13.04 11.97
C ARG A 75 14.95 12.05 12.70
N ILE A 76 13.64 12.10 12.47
CA ILE A 76 12.67 11.18 13.08
C ILE A 76 12.94 9.74 12.64
N GLU A 77 13.13 9.49 11.33
CA GLU A 77 13.42 8.15 10.81
C GLU A 77 14.75 7.62 11.34
N ALA A 78 15.81 8.44 11.33
CA ALA A 78 17.11 8.05 11.84
C ALA A 78 17.04 7.68 13.33
N TYR A 79 16.33 8.46 14.14
CA TYR A 79 16.13 8.17 15.56
C TYR A 79 15.39 6.86 15.77
N LEU A 80 14.29 6.61 15.05
CA LEU A 80 13.54 5.36 15.17
C LEU A 80 14.35 4.13 14.74
N ALA A 81 15.18 4.27 13.71
CA ALA A 81 16.05 3.21 13.21
C ALA A 81 17.16 2.86 14.21
N GLN A 82 17.78 3.88 14.82
CA GLN A 82 18.90 3.68 15.76
C GLN A 82 18.42 3.20 17.15
N SER A 83 17.34 3.80 17.67
CA SER A 83 16.86 3.52 19.03
C SER A 83 15.94 2.31 19.12
N GLY A 84 15.28 1.93 18.02
CA GLY A 84 14.19 0.95 18.05
C GLY A 84 12.99 1.42 18.90
N ALA A 85 12.84 2.72 19.18
CA ALA A 85 11.79 3.24 20.07
C ALA A 85 10.38 2.83 19.63
N HIS A 86 10.15 2.67 18.32
CA HIS A 86 8.89 2.17 17.78
C HIS A 86 8.50 0.76 18.29
N LEU A 87 9.44 -0.06 18.76
CA LEU A 87 9.19 -1.39 19.32
C LEU A 87 8.84 -1.35 20.81
N GLN A 88 9.03 -0.21 21.47
CA GLN A 88 8.63 -0.03 22.86
C GLN A 88 7.11 0.10 22.95
N GLY A 89 6.51 -0.60 23.91
CA GLY A 89 5.08 -0.47 24.21
C GLY A 89 4.77 0.94 24.70
N ALA A 90 3.66 1.52 24.23
CA ALA A 90 3.14 2.82 24.67
C ALA A 90 3.91 4.10 24.28
N ILE A 91 4.78 4.05 23.25
CA ILE A 91 5.41 5.28 22.72
C ILE A 91 4.36 6.33 22.29
N ALA A 92 4.56 7.56 22.76
CA ALA A 92 3.77 8.75 22.48
C ALA A 92 4.61 9.80 21.73
N ILE A 93 3.93 10.80 21.16
CA ILE A 93 4.61 11.87 20.41
C ILE A 93 5.50 12.73 21.31
N GLY A 94 5.15 12.87 22.60
CA GLY A 94 5.95 13.57 23.59
C GLY A 94 7.31 12.89 23.81
N ASP A 95 7.34 11.56 23.81
CA ASP A 95 8.59 10.81 23.99
C ASP A 95 9.60 11.09 22.86
N LEU A 96 9.12 11.31 21.62
CA LEU A 96 9.99 11.74 20.52
C LEU A 96 10.45 13.18 20.71
N ALA A 97 9.56 14.07 21.15
CA ALA A 97 9.88 15.48 21.36
C ALA A 97 10.90 15.70 22.48
N ASP A 98 10.93 14.83 23.49
CA ASP A 98 11.91 14.88 24.58
C ASP A 98 13.31 14.38 24.14
N ARG A 99 13.38 13.63 23.04
CA ARG A 99 14.62 12.98 22.55
C ARG A 99 15.19 13.64 21.30
N LEU A 100 14.36 14.35 20.56
CA LEU A 100 14.72 15.09 19.36
C LEU A 100 14.66 16.58 19.65
N PRO A 101 15.50 17.41 19.00
CA PRO A 101 15.35 18.86 19.05
C PRO A 101 14.19 19.33 18.14
N ILE A 102 13.01 18.72 18.30
CA ILE A 102 11.81 18.95 17.49
C ILE A 102 10.59 18.93 18.42
N THR A 103 9.73 19.94 18.33
CA THR A 103 8.53 19.99 19.19
C THR A 103 7.51 18.91 18.81
N ALA A 104 6.65 18.49 19.74
CA ALA A 104 5.55 17.56 19.43
C ALA A 104 4.60 18.10 18.33
N ARG A 105 4.42 19.42 18.27
CA ARG A 105 3.66 20.09 17.20
C ARG A 105 4.33 19.90 15.84
N ASP A 106 5.63 20.13 15.77
CA ASP A 106 6.42 20.04 14.53
C ASP A 106 6.60 18.59 14.09
N ILE A 107 6.71 17.64 15.02
CA ILE A 107 6.64 16.22 14.71
C ILE A 107 5.27 15.90 14.09
N SER A 108 4.17 16.32 14.72
CA SER A 108 2.83 16.09 14.17
C SER A 108 2.67 16.73 12.79
N GLN A 109 3.16 17.95 12.60
CA GLN A 109 3.14 18.62 11.30
C GLN A 109 3.95 17.87 10.26
N THR A 110 5.16 17.43 10.62
CA THR A 110 6.05 16.66 9.76
C THR A 110 5.39 15.35 9.35
N LEU A 111 4.83 14.59 10.29
CA LEU A 111 4.17 13.31 10.01
C LEU A 111 2.97 13.48 9.08
N ASN A 112 2.13 14.50 9.32
CA ASN A 112 0.95 14.72 8.48
C ASN A 112 1.32 15.27 7.09
N ARG A 113 2.23 16.25 6.99
CA ARG A 113 2.54 16.92 5.70
C ARG A 113 3.58 16.18 4.86
N HIS A 114 4.57 15.57 5.49
CA HIS A 114 5.63 14.84 4.77
C HIS A 114 5.22 13.40 4.48
N PHE A 115 4.71 12.67 5.47
CA PHE A 115 4.38 11.25 5.33
C PHE A 115 2.90 10.98 5.02
N GLY A 116 2.02 11.98 5.19
CA GLY A 116 0.57 11.79 5.06
C GLY A 116 -0.03 10.94 6.18
N LEU A 117 0.64 10.85 7.33
CA LEU A 117 0.28 9.92 8.41
C LEU A 117 0.05 10.62 9.75
N SER A 118 -0.87 10.07 10.54
CA SER A 118 -0.93 10.33 11.97
C SER A 118 0.28 9.72 12.68
N PHE A 119 0.60 10.21 13.89
CA PHE A 119 1.67 9.63 14.71
C PHE A 119 1.48 8.11 14.92
N PHE A 120 0.26 7.69 15.26
CA PHE A 120 -0.03 6.27 15.47
C PHE A 120 0.13 5.43 14.20
N ASP A 121 -0.31 5.94 13.05
CA ASP A 121 -0.13 5.24 11.78
C ASP A 121 1.34 5.14 11.38
N PHE A 122 2.12 6.19 11.65
CA PHE A 122 3.56 6.22 11.40
C PHE A 122 4.28 5.16 12.22
N ILE A 123 4.07 5.11 13.55
CA ILE A 123 4.65 4.08 14.41
C ILE A 123 4.18 2.67 13.98
N ASN A 124 2.88 2.50 13.69
CA ASN A 124 2.35 1.20 13.28
C ASN A 124 2.91 0.72 11.95
N ARG A 125 3.25 1.62 11.01
CA ARG A 125 3.97 1.27 9.77
C ARG A 125 5.32 0.63 10.11
N HIS A 126 6.13 1.28 10.94
CA HIS A 126 7.44 0.72 11.34
C HIS A 126 7.30 -0.60 12.11
N ARG A 127 6.35 -0.68 13.04
CA ARG A 127 6.05 -1.94 13.76
C ARG A 127 5.63 -3.06 12.82
N CYS A 128 4.81 -2.76 11.81
CA CYS A 128 4.40 -3.76 10.82
C CYS A 128 5.57 -4.26 9.97
N GLU A 129 6.47 -3.37 9.56
CA GLU A 129 7.67 -3.77 8.82
C GLU A 129 8.60 -4.65 9.66
N HIS A 130 8.69 -4.40 10.97
CA HIS A 130 9.36 -5.32 11.88
C HIS A 130 8.65 -6.68 11.95
N ALA A 131 7.32 -6.69 12.12
CA ALA A 131 6.54 -7.92 12.17
C ALA A 131 6.64 -8.75 10.88
N ARG A 132 6.64 -8.11 9.70
CA ARG A 132 6.81 -8.78 8.40
C ARG A 132 8.14 -9.54 8.34
N ARG A 133 9.23 -8.90 8.77
CA ARG A 133 10.56 -9.54 8.83
C ARG A 133 10.56 -10.74 9.75
N LEU A 134 10.05 -10.59 10.98
CA LEU A 134 9.95 -11.70 11.94
C LEU A 134 9.10 -12.87 11.40
N LEU A 135 7.98 -12.58 10.72
CA LEU A 135 7.12 -13.62 10.15
C LEU A 135 7.78 -14.40 9.01
N ALA A 136 8.67 -13.75 8.24
CA ALA A 136 9.39 -14.38 7.14
C ALA A 136 10.66 -15.13 7.62
N GLU A 137 11.37 -14.56 8.58
CA GLU A 137 12.69 -15.05 9.02
C GLU A 137 12.61 -16.05 10.17
N GLN A 138 11.53 -16.04 10.96
CA GLN A 138 11.41 -16.84 12.20
C GLN A 138 10.13 -17.71 12.18
N PRO A 139 10.08 -18.79 11.37
CA PRO A 139 8.88 -19.61 11.21
C PRO A 139 8.44 -20.29 12.52
N ALA A 140 9.39 -20.60 13.41
CA ALA A 140 9.11 -21.20 14.71
C ALA A 140 8.49 -20.22 15.72
N MET A 141 8.62 -18.90 15.51
CA MET A 141 8.08 -17.91 16.44
C MET A 141 6.56 -17.82 16.32
N THR A 142 5.86 -17.81 17.45
CA THR A 142 4.39 -17.69 17.44
C THR A 142 3.95 -16.30 16.99
N VAL A 143 2.78 -16.19 16.38
CA VAL A 143 2.21 -14.88 15.98
C VAL A 143 2.05 -13.94 17.19
N THR A 144 1.70 -14.49 18.36
CA THR A 144 1.59 -13.75 19.61
C THR A 144 2.94 -13.22 20.09
N GLU A 145 4.01 -13.98 19.95
CA GLU A 145 5.34 -13.50 20.31
C GLU A 145 5.82 -12.40 19.34
N ILE A 146 5.57 -12.55 18.05
CA ILE A 146 5.86 -11.52 17.04
C ILE A 146 5.08 -10.23 17.33
N GLN A 147 3.80 -10.33 17.72
CA GLN A 147 2.99 -9.19 18.15
C GLN A 147 3.72 -8.41 19.25
N THR A 148 4.12 -9.11 20.32
CA THR A 148 4.76 -8.50 21.50
C THR A 148 6.12 -7.89 21.13
N ARG A 149 6.96 -8.62 20.39
CA ARG A 149 8.28 -8.13 19.92
C ARG A 149 8.17 -6.95 18.97
N SER A 150 7.07 -6.84 18.24
CA SER A 150 6.78 -5.72 17.35
C SER A 150 6.15 -4.52 18.09
N GLY A 151 6.07 -4.54 19.42
CA GLY A 151 5.62 -3.41 20.23
C GLY A 151 4.10 -3.24 20.33
N PHE A 152 3.31 -4.25 19.95
CA PHE A 152 1.84 -4.18 20.06
C PHE A 152 1.36 -4.73 21.41
N SER A 153 0.59 -3.91 22.13
CA SER A 153 0.01 -4.28 23.43
C SER A 153 -1.23 -5.17 23.33
N SER A 154 -1.87 -5.27 22.15
CA SER A 154 -3.07 -6.08 21.97
C SER A 154 -3.12 -6.76 20.60
N LYS A 155 -3.76 -7.94 20.57
CA LYS A 155 -4.03 -8.70 19.35
C LYS A 155 -4.84 -7.90 18.33
N SER A 156 -5.88 -7.18 18.80
CA SER A 156 -6.75 -6.39 17.92
C SER A 156 -5.98 -5.27 17.20
N SER A 157 -5.15 -4.53 17.95
CA SER A 157 -4.31 -3.46 17.40
C SER A 157 -3.33 -4.01 16.36
N PHE A 158 -2.66 -5.12 16.70
CA PHE A 158 -1.73 -5.77 15.79
C PHE A 158 -2.39 -6.27 14.50
N TYR A 159 -3.48 -7.03 14.60
CA TYR A 159 -4.15 -7.56 13.41
C TYR A 159 -4.70 -6.43 12.52
N THR A 160 -5.23 -5.36 13.12
CA THR A 160 -5.74 -4.20 12.39
C THR A 160 -4.62 -3.47 11.67
N ALA A 161 -3.53 -3.14 12.37
CA ALA A 161 -2.39 -2.46 11.79
C ALA A 161 -1.70 -3.31 10.71
N PHE A 162 -1.51 -4.60 10.97
CA PHE A 162 -0.86 -5.52 10.04
C PHE A 162 -1.68 -5.69 8.76
N ARG A 163 -3.00 -5.84 8.87
CA ARG A 163 -3.88 -5.90 7.70
C ARG A 163 -3.92 -4.58 6.94
N LYS A 164 -3.93 -3.44 7.63
CA LYS A 164 -3.88 -2.11 6.98
C LYS A 164 -2.59 -1.93 6.17
N CYS A 165 -1.47 -2.43 6.69
CA CYS A 165 -0.17 -2.28 6.04
C CYS A 165 0.09 -3.31 4.92
N THR A 166 -0.39 -4.55 5.07
CA THR A 166 -0.06 -5.66 4.15
C THR A 166 -1.22 -6.16 3.30
N GLY A 167 -2.45 -5.76 3.60
CA GLY A 167 -3.67 -6.28 2.99
C GLY A 167 -4.11 -7.66 3.52
N MET A 168 -3.29 -8.32 4.34
CA MET A 168 -3.52 -9.70 4.79
C MET A 168 -3.37 -9.87 6.31
N THR A 169 -3.83 -11.00 6.84
CA THR A 169 -3.62 -11.33 8.26
C THR A 169 -2.18 -11.82 8.48
N PRO A 170 -1.61 -11.67 9.69
CA PRO A 170 -0.28 -12.19 10.01
C PRO A 170 -0.10 -13.67 9.69
N LEU A 171 -1.15 -14.48 9.91
CA LEU A 171 -1.14 -15.91 9.64
C LEU A 171 -1.12 -16.20 8.13
N ALA A 172 -1.97 -15.51 7.36
CA ALA A 172 -1.98 -15.65 5.90
C ALA A 172 -0.65 -15.20 5.28
N TYR A 173 -0.05 -14.14 5.80
CA TYR A 173 1.28 -13.67 5.40
C TYR A 173 2.34 -14.76 5.60
N ARG A 174 2.36 -15.40 6.78
CA ARG A 174 3.30 -16.49 7.06
C ARG A 174 3.15 -17.65 6.07
N GLN A 175 1.92 -18.13 5.85
CA GLN A 175 1.66 -19.25 4.94
C GLN A 175 2.11 -18.96 3.50
N ALA A 176 1.93 -17.73 3.04
CA ALA A 176 2.39 -17.30 1.72
C ALA A 176 3.93 -17.34 1.60
N HIS A 177 4.66 -17.06 2.68
CA HIS A 177 6.12 -17.10 2.69
C HIS A 177 6.68 -18.52 2.86
N GLU A 178 6.03 -19.38 3.65
CA GLU A 178 6.44 -20.80 3.81
C GLU A 178 6.36 -21.59 2.49
N SER A 179 5.31 -21.34 1.70
CA SER A 179 5.10 -22.02 0.41
C SER A 179 6.08 -21.57 -0.68
N SER A 180 6.73 -20.41 -0.52
CA SER A 180 7.78 -19.93 -1.44
C SER A 180 9.14 -20.62 -1.18
N THR A 181 9.47 -20.91 0.08
CA THR A 181 10.76 -21.53 0.46
C THR A 181 10.85 -23.00 0.08
N GLN A 182 9.74 -23.74 0.06
CA GLN A 182 9.72 -25.16 -0.31
C GLN A 182 9.81 -25.43 -1.83
N ARG A 183 9.48 -24.46 -2.70
CA ARG A 183 9.55 -24.64 -4.16
C ARG A 183 10.95 -24.46 -4.77
N SER A 184 11.89 -23.86 -4.05
CA SER A 184 13.26 -23.66 -4.53
C SER A 184 14.24 -24.78 -4.13
N GLY A 185 13.78 -25.78 -3.37
CA GLY A 185 14.60 -26.89 -2.84
C GLY A 185 14.49 -28.21 -3.60
N SER A 186 13.82 -28.24 -4.75
CA SER A 186 13.68 -29.45 -5.58
C SER A 186 14.29 -29.22 -6.96
N VAL A 187 15.61 -29.43 -7.06
CA VAL A 187 16.26 -29.79 -8.33
C VAL A 187 16.98 -31.11 -8.07
N PRO A 188 16.63 -32.20 -8.77
CA PRO A 188 17.36 -33.47 -8.68
C PRO A 188 18.77 -33.38 -9.27
#